data_AF-A0A0D6AB84-F1
#
_entry.id   AF-A0A0D6AB84-F1
#
_cell.length_a   1.000
_cell.length_b   1.000
_cell.length_c   1.000
_cell.angle_alpha   90.00
_cell.angle_beta   90.00
_cell.angle_gamma   90.00
#
_symmetry.space_group_name_H-M   'P 1'
#
loop_
_entity.id
_entity.type
_entity.pdbx_description
1 polymer ?
#
loop_
_entity_poly.entity_id
_entity_poly.type
_entity_poly.pdbx_seq_one_letter_code
_entity_poly.pdbx_strand_id
1 'polypeptide(L)'
;MIDEDREDCLKLKQKLEDIAKQNGFITKSSKTNNQDFQVLNRIVVEELEAWFFGDINALRQAYPRVPQNLVNQKSYRNPDNIKGGTWEALEKILNRAGYFKGGLQKLACAREISQYMNPYENRSQSFQIFVQGLLEII
;
A
#
# COMPACT_ATOMS: atom_id res chain seq x y z
N MET A 1 9.82 -6.05 -3.68
CA MET A 1 8.34 -5.97 -3.57
C MET A 1 7.78 -5.97 -4.97
N ILE A 2 6.72 -6.72 -5.21
CA ILE A 2 6.07 -6.82 -6.52
C ILE A 2 4.64 -6.30 -6.37
N ASP A 3 4.20 -5.47 -7.31
CA ASP A 3 2.80 -5.05 -7.46
C ASP A 3 2.18 -5.95 -8.54
N GLU A 4 1.20 -6.77 -8.18
CA GLU A 4 0.63 -7.80 -9.04
C GLU A 4 -0.90 -7.74 -9.02
N ASP A 5 -1.49 -7.43 -10.17
CA ASP A 5 -2.93 -7.19 -10.32
C ASP A 5 -3.72 -8.42 -10.76
N ARG A 6 -3.07 -9.53 -11.19
CA ARG A 6 -3.76 -10.60 -11.93
C ARG A 6 -3.41 -12.03 -11.53
N GLU A 7 -2.29 -12.26 -10.84
CA GLU A 7 -1.88 -13.61 -10.41
C GLU A 7 -2.38 -14.00 -9.00
N ASP A 8 -2.41 -15.31 -8.74
CA ASP A 8 -2.60 -15.86 -7.41
C ASP A 8 -1.39 -15.51 -6.53
N CYS A 9 -1.56 -14.48 -5.69
CA CYS A 9 -0.50 -13.93 -4.86
C CYS A 9 0.10 -14.96 -3.88
N LEU A 10 -0.65 -16.00 -3.51
CA LEU A 10 -0.14 -17.07 -2.64
C LEU A 10 0.82 -17.96 -3.42
N LYS A 11 0.48 -18.32 -4.66
CA LYS A 11 1.37 -19.06 -5.56
C LYS A 11 2.62 -18.26 -5.89
N LEU A 12 2.48 -16.98 -6.20
CA LEU A 12 3.62 -16.10 -6.46
C LEU A 12 4.51 -15.96 -5.22
N LYS A 13 3.92 -15.80 -4.03
CA LYS A 13 4.69 -15.76 -2.77
C LYS A 13 5.45 -17.06 -2.57
N GLN A 14 4.80 -18.20 -2.76
CA GLN A 14 5.46 -19.51 -2.58
C GLN A 14 6.63 -19.67 -3.55
N LYS A 15 6.45 -19.29 -4.82
CA LYS A 15 7.52 -19.32 -5.82
C LYS A 15 8.73 -18.47 -5.40
N LEU A 16 8.51 -17.25 -4.89
CA LEU A 16 9.59 -16.39 -4.39
C LEU A 16 10.30 -16.98 -3.16
N GLU A 17 9.54 -17.60 -2.25
CA GLU A 17 10.09 -18.30 -1.09
C GLU A 17 10.97 -19.49 -1.51
N ASP A 18 10.51 -20.28 -2.48
CA ASP A 18 11.24 -21.45 -2.96
C ASP A 18 12.54 -21.05 -3.66
N ILE A 19 12.51 -20.01 -4.50
CA ILE A 19 13.72 -19.47 -5.15
C ILE A 19 14.73 -19.00 -4.10
N ALA A 20 14.30 -18.28 -3.07
CA ALA A 20 15.19 -17.81 -2.01
C ALA A 20 15.85 -18.98 -1.27
N LYS A 21 15.06 -19.99 -0.89
CA LYS A 21 15.56 -21.19 -0.19
C LYS A 21 16.52 -22.01 -1.06
N GLN A 22 16.21 -22.18 -2.35
CA GLN A 22 17.07 -22.91 -3.30
C GLN A 22 18.45 -22.27 -3.45
N ASN A 23 18.54 -20.95 -3.27
CA ASN A 23 19.80 -20.20 -3.30
C ASN A 23 20.44 -20.04 -1.90
N GLY A 24 19.93 -20.73 -0.89
CA GLY A 24 20.49 -20.75 0.46
C GLY A 24 20.16 -19.52 1.31
N PHE A 25 19.22 -18.68 0.90
CA PHE A 25 18.80 -17.52 1.70
C PHE A 25 17.78 -17.90 2.77
N ILE A 26 17.91 -17.31 3.95
CA ILE A 26 16.90 -17.38 5.02
C ILE A 26 15.84 -16.30 4.76
N THR A 27 14.57 -16.69 4.60
CA THR A 27 13.47 -15.73 4.45
C THR A 27 12.83 -15.40 5.80
N LYS A 28 12.11 -14.27 5.88
CA LYS A 28 11.31 -13.95 7.08
C LYS A 28 10.30 -15.05 7.42
N SER A 29 9.77 -15.75 6.42
CA SER A 29 8.82 -16.86 6.63
C SER A 29 9.49 -18.18 7.00
N SER A 30 10.81 -18.33 6.82
CA SER A 30 11.54 -19.58 7.10
C SER A 30 12.51 -19.49 8.28
N LYS A 31 12.74 -18.31 8.86
CA LYS A 31 13.66 -18.15 9.99
C LYS A 31 13.20 -18.95 11.21
N THR A 32 14.15 -19.50 11.95
CA THR A 32 13.89 -20.10 13.27
C THR A 32 14.19 -19.08 14.39
N ASN A 33 13.78 -19.39 15.62
CA ASN A 33 14.05 -18.51 16.76
C ASN A 33 15.58 -18.29 16.90
N ASN A 34 15.98 -17.02 17.06
CA ASN A 34 17.37 -16.53 17.10
C ASN A 34 18.14 -16.47 15.76
N GLN A 35 17.47 -16.60 14.61
CA GLN A 35 18.09 -16.33 13.31
C GLN A 35 17.58 -15.02 12.69
N ASP A 36 18.50 -14.21 12.17
CA ASP A 36 18.16 -13.11 11.27
C ASP A 36 17.73 -13.66 9.91
N PHE A 37 16.87 -12.92 9.21
CA PHE A 37 16.49 -13.24 7.83
C PHE A 37 17.24 -12.34 6.86
N GLN A 38 17.47 -12.85 5.65
CA GLN A 38 18.14 -12.15 4.57
C GLN A 38 17.17 -11.65 3.50
N VAL A 39 16.01 -12.31 3.38
CA VAL A 39 15.01 -12.02 2.33
C VAL A 39 13.62 -11.79 2.93
N LEU A 40 13.02 -10.65 2.58
CA LEU A 40 11.63 -10.33 2.86
C LEU A 40 10.81 -10.31 1.57
N ASN A 41 9.98 -11.33 1.36
CA ASN A 41 9.05 -11.36 0.23
C ASN A 41 7.72 -10.69 0.60
N ARG A 42 7.39 -9.63 -0.16
CA ARG A 42 6.11 -8.90 -0.08
C ARG A 42 5.55 -8.68 -1.49
N ILE A 43 4.28 -9.01 -1.64
CA ILE A 43 3.49 -8.83 -2.86
C ILE A 43 2.32 -7.92 -2.49
N VAL A 44 2.13 -6.88 -3.27
CA VAL A 44 0.94 -6.02 -3.22
C VAL A 44 -0.04 -6.57 -4.23
N VAL A 45 -1.31 -6.61 -3.85
CA VAL A 45 -2.39 -7.11 -4.67
C VAL A 45 -3.45 -6.03 -4.74
N GLU A 46 -3.84 -5.64 -5.96
CA GLU A 46 -4.84 -4.61 -6.22
C GLU A 46 -4.46 -3.21 -5.64
N GLU A 47 -3.39 -2.65 -6.23
CA GLU A 47 -2.88 -1.25 -6.16
C GLU A 47 -2.35 -0.72 -4.80
N LEU A 48 -1.07 -0.31 -4.80
CA LEU A 48 -0.39 0.43 -3.72
C LEU A 48 -1.14 1.72 -3.31
N GLU A 49 -1.88 2.31 -4.24
CA GLU A 49 -2.67 3.53 -4.07
C GLU A 49 -3.72 3.41 -2.96
N ALA A 50 -4.12 2.18 -2.59
CA ALA A 50 -5.00 1.91 -1.45
C ALA A 50 -4.43 2.48 -0.15
N TRP A 51 -3.11 2.51 -0.01
CA TRP A 51 -2.45 3.00 1.19
C TRP A 51 -2.71 4.49 1.45
N PHE A 52 -3.00 5.29 0.42
CA PHE A 52 -3.38 6.70 0.57
C PHE A 52 -4.74 6.87 1.27
N PHE A 53 -5.66 5.91 1.09
CA PHE A 53 -6.94 5.90 1.82
C PHE A 53 -6.80 5.46 3.28
N GLY A 54 -5.67 4.83 3.61
CA GLY A 54 -5.30 4.47 4.96
C GLY A 54 -5.03 5.67 5.85
N ASP A 55 -4.52 6.76 5.29
CA ASP A 55 -4.27 8.04 5.98
C ASP A 55 -4.99 9.21 5.29
N ILE A 56 -6.28 9.37 5.62
CA ILE A 56 -7.11 10.44 5.07
C ILE A 56 -6.62 11.82 5.52
N ASN A 57 -5.91 11.91 6.66
CA ASN A 57 -5.34 13.16 7.13
C ASN A 57 -4.19 13.59 6.22
N ALA A 58 -3.29 12.68 5.85
CA ALA A 58 -2.23 12.94 4.86
C ALA A 58 -2.82 13.35 3.50
N LEU A 59 -3.84 12.64 3.02
CA LEU A 59 -4.53 12.97 1.79
C LEU A 59 -5.09 14.41 1.82
N ARG A 60 -5.67 14.83 2.95
CA ARG A 60 -6.21 16.18 3.12
C ARG A 60 -5.14 17.25 3.33
N GLN A 61 -3.99 16.91 3.90
CA GLN A 61 -2.86 17.83 3.99
C GLN A 61 -2.31 18.16 2.59
N ALA A 62 -2.17 17.14 1.73
CA ALA A 62 -1.82 17.35 0.32
C ALA A 62 -2.95 18.06 -0.46
N TYR A 63 -4.20 17.69 -0.21
CA TYR A 63 -5.38 18.19 -0.93
C TYR A 63 -6.49 18.66 0.00
N PRO A 64 -6.42 19.90 0.54
CA PRO A 64 -7.34 20.40 1.57
C PRO A 64 -8.83 20.40 1.19
N ARG A 65 -9.16 20.43 -0.11
CA ARG A 65 -10.55 20.39 -0.59
C ARG A 65 -11.16 18.98 -0.59
N VAL A 66 -10.38 17.92 -0.32
CA VAL A 66 -10.91 16.54 -0.17
C VAL A 66 -11.82 16.47 1.06
N PRO A 67 -13.04 15.91 1.00
CA PRO A 67 -13.96 15.86 2.13
C PRO A 67 -13.42 15.12 3.37
N GLN A 68 -13.68 15.64 4.58
CA GLN A 68 -13.22 15.01 5.83
C GLN A 68 -13.98 13.72 6.13
N ASN A 69 -15.25 13.65 5.72
CA ASN A 69 -16.11 12.48 5.92
C ASN A 69 -15.72 11.29 5.04
N LEU A 70 -14.68 11.40 4.20
CA LEU A 70 -14.22 10.33 3.32
C LEU A 70 -13.91 9.04 4.10
N VAL A 71 -13.32 9.18 5.29
CA VAL A 71 -13.02 8.07 6.23
C VAL A 71 -14.25 7.26 6.63
N ASN A 72 -15.43 7.90 6.66
CA ASN A 72 -16.70 7.30 7.07
C ASN A 72 -17.47 6.67 5.91
N GLN A 73 -17.06 6.92 4.67
CA GLN A 73 -17.76 6.37 3.50
C GLN A 73 -17.45 4.88 3.38
N LYS A 74 -18.50 4.08 3.13
CA LYS A 74 -18.42 2.62 3.05
C LYS A 74 -17.30 2.12 2.13
N SER A 75 -17.09 2.80 1.00
CA SER A 75 -16.09 2.45 0.00
C SER A 75 -14.64 2.69 0.44
N TYR A 76 -14.39 3.57 1.42
CA TYR A 76 -13.03 3.98 1.84
C TYR A 76 -12.74 3.69 3.31
N ARG A 77 -13.72 3.12 4.03
CA ARG A 77 -13.58 2.76 5.45
C ARG A 77 -12.51 1.69 5.65
N ASN A 78 -12.44 0.71 4.74
CA ASN A 78 -11.36 -0.28 4.68
C ASN A 78 -10.56 -0.09 3.37
N PRO A 79 -9.37 0.52 3.45
CA PRO A 79 -8.52 0.76 2.28
C PRO A 79 -8.15 -0.52 1.52
N ASP A 80 -7.89 -1.63 2.24
CA ASP A 80 -7.43 -2.89 1.64
C ASP A 80 -8.54 -3.64 0.86
N ASN A 81 -9.78 -3.16 0.94
CA ASN A 81 -10.92 -3.73 0.23
C ASN A 81 -11.32 -2.91 -1.00
N ILE A 82 -10.56 -1.86 -1.35
CA ILE A 82 -10.80 -1.09 -2.57
C ILE A 82 -10.31 -1.94 -3.74
N LYS A 83 -11.24 -2.61 -4.43
CA LYS A 83 -10.92 -3.51 -5.53
C LYS A 83 -11.07 -2.84 -6.88
N GLY A 84 -10.15 -3.14 -7.80
CA GLY A 84 -10.32 -2.91 -9.24
C GLY A 84 -10.44 -1.46 -9.66
N GLY A 85 -9.76 -0.54 -8.97
CA GLY A 85 -9.59 0.83 -9.44
C GLY A 85 -9.37 1.85 -8.32
N THR A 86 -8.32 1.63 -7.54
CA THR A 86 -8.03 2.47 -6.37
C THR A 86 -7.55 3.84 -6.81
N TRP A 87 -6.75 3.87 -7.88
CA TRP A 87 -6.34 5.08 -8.55
C TRP A 87 -7.54 5.81 -9.17
N GLU A 88 -8.49 5.12 -9.82
CA GLU A 88 -9.71 5.75 -10.38
C GLU A 88 -10.57 6.35 -9.27
N ALA A 89 -10.66 5.68 -8.12
CA ALA A 89 -11.35 6.18 -6.96
C ALA A 89 -10.70 7.46 -6.42
N LEU A 90 -9.37 7.48 -6.33
CA LEU A 90 -8.60 8.64 -5.91
C LEU A 90 -8.73 9.80 -6.89
N GLU A 91 -8.60 9.53 -8.19
CA GLU A 91 -8.80 10.51 -9.26
C GLU A 91 -10.19 11.14 -9.16
N LYS A 92 -11.24 10.32 -9.01
CA LYS A 92 -12.62 10.80 -8.90
C LYS A 92 -12.83 11.72 -7.69
N ILE A 93 -12.21 11.41 -6.55
CA ILE A 93 -12.28 12.26 -5.35
C ILE A 93 -11.57 13.59 -5.59
N LEU A 94 -10.35 13.53 -6.12
CA LEU A 94 -9.52 14.72 -6.35
C LEU A 94 -10.13 15.63 -7.43
N ASN A 95 -10.67 15.04 -8.50
CA ASN A 95 -11.38 15.76 -9.55
C ASN A 95 -12.62 16.48 -9.01
N ARG A 96 -13.44 15.79 -8.20
CA ARG A 96 -14.60 16.40 -7.51
C ARG A 96 -14.20 17.51 -6.55
N ALA A 97 -13.04 17.39 -5.90
CA ALA A 97 -12.45 18.43 -5.07
C ALA A 97 -11.82 19.58 -5.87
N GLY A 98 -11.85 19.52 -7.21
CA GLY A 98 -11.38 20.57 -8.11
C GLY A 98 -9.89 20.52 -8.43
N TYR A 99 -9.22 19.40 -8.18
CA TYR A 99 -7.83 19.13 -8.59
C TYR A 99 -7.81 18.34 -9.91
N PHE A 100 -6.68 18.35 -10.62
CA PHE A 100 -6.44 17.45 -11.75
C PHE A 100 -7.57 17.39 -12.81
N LYS A 101 -8.12 18.56 -13.20
CA LYS A 101 -9.23 18.64 -14.18
C LYS A 101 -8.92 18.02 -15.55
N GLY A 102 -7.65 17.82 -15.89
CA GLY A 102 -7.18 17.18 -17.12
C GLY A 102 -6.66 15.75 -16.95
N GLY A 103 -6.92 15.11 -15.80
CA GLY A 103 -6.41 13.79 -15.45
C GLY A 103 -5.43 13.84 -14.29
N LEU A 104 -5.46 12.82 -13.44
CA LEU A 104 -4.62 12.76 -12.24
C LEU A 104 -3.16 12.45 -12.58
N GLN A 105 -2.27 13.31 -12.10
CA GLN A 105 -0.82 13.12 -12.22
C GLN A 105 -0.35 12.15 -11.13
N LYS A 106 -0.43 10.84 -11.40
CA LYS A 106 -0.18 9.76 -10.42
C LYS A 106 1.08 9.97 -9.59
N LEU A 107 2.22 10.23 -10.25
CA LEU A 107 3.51 10.40 -9.57
C LEU A 107 3.56 11.64 -8.67
N ALA A 108 3.00 12.77 -9.12
CA ALA A 108 2.94 13.99 -8.32
C ALA A 108 2.04 13.77 -7.10
N CYS A 109 0.86 13.17 -7.32
CA CYS A 109 -0.09 12.82 -6.26
C CYS A 109 0.52 11.91 -5.19
N ALA A 110 1.19 10.83 -5.61
CA ALA A 110 1.87 9.92 -4.69
C ALA A 110 2.94 10.64 -3.86
N ARG A 111 3.75 11.50 -4.49
CA ARG A 111 4.78 12.30 -3.81
C ARG A 111 4.19 13.29 -2.82
N GLU A 112 3.13 14.00 -3.19
CA GLU A 112 2.50 15.01 -2.34
C GLU A 112 1.81 14.37 -1.13
N ILE A 113 1.10 13.25 -1.30
CA ILE A 113 0.43 12.57 -0.19
C ILE A 113 1.45 11.91 0.75
N SER A 114 2.43 11.19 0.21
CA SER A 114 3.40 10.43 1.02
C SER A 114 4.24 11.29 1.96
N GLN A 115 4.47 12.56 1.65
CA GLN A 115 5.16 13.51 2.54
C GLN A 115 4.45 13.72 3.88
N TYR A 116 3.13 13.57 3.91
CA TYR A 116 2.32 13.77 5.10
C TYR A 116 1.84 12.46 5.73
N MET A 117 2.13 11.31 5.11
CA MET A 117 1.71 10.02 5.61
C MET A 117 2.38 9.72 6.94
N ASN A 118 1.58 9.43 7.95
CA ASN A 118 2.06 8.91 9.21
C ASN A 118 1.90 7.38 9.20
N PRO A 119 3.00 6.61 9.21
CA PRO A 119 2.91 5.17 9.19
C PRO A 119 2.14 4.58 10.37
N TYR A 120 2.11 5.24 11.54
CA TYR A 120 1.42 4.72 12.72
C TYR A 120 -0.09 4.98 12.72
N GLU A 121 -0.55 5.96 11.95
CA GLU A 121 -1.98 6.33 11.86
C GLU A 121 -2.66 5.71 10.62
N ASN A 122 -1.88 5.09 9.74
CA ASN A 122 -2.42 4.50 8.52
C ASN A 122 -3.25 3.24 8.83
N ARG A 123 -4.52 3.25 8.45
CA ARG A 123 -5.49 2.17 8.79
C ARG A 123 -5.45 0.97 7.84
N SER A 124 -4.64 1.01 6.77
CA SER A 124 -4.46 -0.13 5.87
C SER A 124 -3.62 -1.20 6.58
N GLN A 125 -4.19 -2.39 6.79
CA GLN A 125 -3.49 -3.52 7.38
C GLN A 125 -2.36 -3.99 6.47
N SER A 126 -2.56 -3.99 5.15
CA SER A 126 -1.52 -4.36 4.19
C SER A 126 -0.33 -3.39 4.24
N PHE A 127 -0.58 -2.08 4.38
CA PHE A 127 0.45 -1.08 4.61
C PHE A 127 1.19 -1.31 5.94
N GLN A 128 0.47 -1.59 7.03
CA GLN A 128 1.10 -1.87 8.33
C GLN A 128 2.03 -3.10 8.26
N ILE A 129 1.61 -4.17 7.60
CA ILE A 129 2.42 -5.38 7.41
C ILE A 129 3.68 -5.09 6.58
N PHE A 130 3.58 -4.17 5.61
CA PHE A 130 4.72 -3.69 4.85
C PHE A 130 5.69 -2.90 5.72
N VAL A 131 5.22 -1.88 6.44
CA VAL A 131 6.05 -1.05 7.35
C VAL A 131 6.72 -1.90 8.41
N GLN A 132 5.98 -2.78 9.07
CA GLN A 132 6.52 -3.72 10.06
C GLN A 132 7.59 -4.64 9.43
N GLY A 133 7.38 -5.04 8.17
CA GLY A 133 8.38 -5.77 7.41
C GLY A 133 9.69 -5.01 7.25
N LEU A 134 9.62 -3.72 6.89
CA LEU A 134 10.78 -2.86 6.72
C LEU A 134 11.51 -2.59 8.05
N LEU A 135 10.77 -2.34 9.13
CA LEU A 135 11.35 -2.07 10.45
C LEU A 135 12.14 -3.25 11.00
N GLU A 136 11.82 -4.49 10.58
CA GLU A 136 12.57 -5.69 10.96
C GLU A 136 13.79 -5.99 10.07
N ILE A 137 14.03 -5.19 9.03
CA ILE A 137 15.24 -5.28 8.19
C ILE A 137 16.40 -4.46 8.79
N ILE A 138 16.09 -3.51 9.68
CA ILE A 138 17.02 -2.57 10.32
C ILE A 138 17.43 -3.13 11.68
#